data_AF-A0A2A4RRN6-F1
#
_entry.id   AF-A0A2A4RRN6-F1
#
_cell.length_a   1.000
_cell.length_b   1.000
_cell.length_c   1.000
_cell.angle_alpha   90.00
_cell.angle_beta   90.00
_cell.angle_gamma   90.00
#
_symmetry.space_group_name_H-M   'P 1'
#
loop_
_entity.id
_entity.type
_entity.pdbx_description
1 polymer ?
#
loop_
_entity_poly.entity_id
_entity_poly.type
_entity_poly.pdbx_seq_one_letter_code
_entity_poly.pdbx_strand_id
1 'polypeptide(L)'
;MNRLTLITASMCIAILTSTNFAASDLNASRATNTLIQNTDKPVNTMCPVGKEAIVDGVPTLDYKGDTIAFCCPGCNSEFMDWDETARDSFVANAKLGIYEVDAATIESIELIEQPAVVTVAYPFNTCPISGGKLGGMGDPIVKVYDGREVKFCCQMCVPTFEKDLRASFKEIDQRIIAAQLPFYPATTCLVSDEPIAGEDADEPINFVYNNRLVQLCCKVCISKLKKNPSAYIAKLDQLVIEQQSEHYPLNTCPISGEPLGSMGDPIQVVHQGRLVKFCCSMCIPQFEKNPLPTIEKIDAAWKAKHDG
;
A
#
# COMPACT_ATOMS: atom_id res chain seq x y z
N MET A 1 -7.31 -42.45 69.28
CA MET A 1 -6.39 -42.62 70.43
C MET A 1 -5.21 -41.69 70.27
N ASN A 2 -4.93 -40.88 71.29
CA ASN A 2 -3.77 -39.98 71.51
C ASN A 2 -3.55 -38.82 70.51
N ARG A 3 -3.22 -37.60 70.92
CA ARG A 3 -3.16 -36.95 72.25
C ARG A 3 -3.14 -35.44 72.02
N LEU A 4 -3.89 -34.77 72.88
CA LEU A 4 -3.92 -33.36 73.24
C LEU A 4 -2.53 -32.69 73.30
N THR A 5 -2.40 -31.46 72.81
CA THR A 5 -1.55 -30.44 73.45
C THR A 5 -2.17 -29.05 73.22
N LEU A 6 -2.59 -28.42 74.32
CA LEU A 6 -3.04 -27.03 74.44
C LEU A 6 -1.84 -26.09 74.31
N ILE A 7 -2.02 -24.96 73.60
CA ILE A 7 -1.34 -23.71 73.94
C ILE A 7 -2.38 -22.59 74.00
N THR A 8 -2.11 -21.71 74.96
CA THR A 8 -2.97 -20.83 75.74
C THR A 8 -3.45 -19.56 75.03
N ALA A 9 -4.58 -19.10 75.53
CA ALA A 9 -5.27 -17.85 75.26
C ALA A 9 -4.39 -16.60 75.28
N SER A 10 -4.72 -15.63 74.42
CA SER A 10 -4.76 -14.24 74.84
C SER A 10 -6.00 -13.57 74.28
N MET A 11 -6.66 -12.87 75.19
CA MET A 11 -8.03 -12.40 75.19
C MET A 11 -7.96 -10.89 74.97
N CYS A 12 -8.61 -10.37 73.92
CA CYS A 12 -8.90 -8.95 73.82
C CYS A 12 -10.27 -8.77 73.17
N ILE A 13 -11.30 -8.71 74.02
CA ILE A 13 -12.67 -8.28 73.71
C ILE A 13 -12.81 -6.88 74.28
N ALA A 14 -13.18 -5.89 73.46
CA ALA A 14 -14.11 -4.82 73.79
C ALA A 14 -14.32 -3.94 72.54
N ILE A 15 -15.44 -4.07 71.81
CA ILE A 15 -16.74 -3.38 71.99
C ILE A 15 -16.89 -2.22 70.98
N LEU A 16 -17.66 -2.54 69.93
CA LEU A 16 -18.80 -1.82 69.35
C LEU A 16 -18.93 -0.31 69.63
N THR A 17 -19.08 0.49 68.58
CA THR A 17 -20.27 1.34 68.39
C THR A 17 -20.62 1.49 66.90
N SER A 18 -21.90 1.71 66.68
CA SER A 18 -22.70 1.43 65.50
C SER A 18 -23.06 2.69 64.68
N THR A 19 -23.25 2.49 63.38
CA THR A 19 -24.30 3.07 62.49
C THR A 19 -24.53 4.60 62.47
N ASN A 20 -24.34 5.26 61.33
CA ASN A 20 -25.39 5.48 60.30
C ASN A 20 -25.08 6.67 59.34
N PHE A 21 -25.51 6.47 58.09
CA PHE A 21 -26.00 7.43 57.09
C PHE A 21 -25.28 8.77 56.84
N ALA A 22 -24.74 8.91 55.62
CA ALA A 22 -25.09 10.01 54.72
C ALA A 22 -24.93 9.55 53.27
N ALA A 23 -26.06 9.49 52.55
CA ALA A 23 -26.08 9.48 51.09
C ALA A 23 -26.22 10.93 50.61
N SER A 24 -25.45 11.30 49.59
CA SER A 24 -25.73 12.43 48.70
C SER A 24 -24.92 12.28 47.40
N ASP A 25 -25.64 11.86 46.36
CA ASP A 25 -25.64 12.34 44.97
C ASP A 25 -24.33 12.59 44.18
N LEU A 26 -24.25 11.81 43.08
CA LEU A 26 -24.01 12.20 41.68
C LEU A 26 -22.94 13.28 41.40
N ASN A 27 -21.79 12.87 40.81
CA ASN A 27 -21.48 13.27 39.43
C ASN A 27 -20.29 12.54 38.80
N ALA A 28 -20.52 12.07 37.57
CA ALA A 28 -19.64 11.96 36.42
C ALA A 28 -18.12 11.73 36.56
N SER A 29 -17.70 10.60 35.99
CA SER A 29 -16.55 10.45 35.07
C SER A 29 -15.17 10.98 35.50
N ARG A 30 -14.28 10.04 35.85
CA ARG A 30 -12.86 10.17 35.46
C ARG A 30 -12.22 8.78 35.31
N ALA A 31 -12.36 8.22 34.12
CA ALA A 31 -11.42 7.22 33.63
C ALA A 31 -10.01 7.83 33.69
N THR A 32 -9.14 7.31 34.53
CA THR A 32 -7.73 7.68 34.54
C THR A 32 -6.93 6.54 33.94
N ASN A 33 -6.63 6.75 32.66
CA ASN A 33 -5.31 6.59 32.08
C ASN A 33 -4.71 5.18 32.12
N THR A 34 -5.27 4.30 31.30
CA THR A 34 -4.49 3.20 30.73
C THR A 34 -3.52 3.81 29.72
N LEU A 35 -2.22 3.78 30.08
CA LEU A 35 -1.11 4.00 29.18
C LEU A 35 -1.20 2.98 28.03
N ILE A 36 -1.65 3.43 26.86
CA ILE A 36 -1.51 2.71 25.60
C ILE A 36 -0.38 3.39 24.84
N GLN A 37 0.62 2.60 24.49
CA GLN A 37 1.82 3.05 23.80
C GLN A 37 1.46 3.49 22.37
N ASN A 38 1.73 4.76 22.05
CA ASN A 38 1.68 5.28 20.69
C ASN A 38 3.09 5.71 20.27
N THR A 39 3.40 5.42 19.00
CA THR A 39 4.69 5.56 18.33
C THR A 39 5.23 7.00 18.41
N ASP A 40 6.39 7.18 19.04
CA ASP A 40 7.00 8.45 19.49
C ASP A 40 7.33 9.53 18.41
N LYS A 41 6.88 9.40 17.14
CA LYS A 41 7.18 10.39 16.10
C LYS A 41 5.90 10.91 15.42
N PRO A 42 5.74 12.25 15.31
CA PRO A 42 4.64 12.85 14.57
C PRO A 42 4.63 12.43 13.09
N VAL A 43 3.45 12.25 12.52
CA VAL A 43 3.28 11.88 11.10
C VAL A 43 3.54 13.04 10.13
N ASN A 44 3.62 14.27 10.63
CA ASN A 44 3.77 15.48 9.84
C ASN A 44 5.08 16.22 10.14
N THR A 45 5.71 16.76 9.10
CA THR A 45 6.87 17.67 9.22
C THR A 45 6.49 19.14 9.08
N MET A 46 5.25 19.43 8.66
CA MET A 46 4.70 20.78 8.54
C MET A 46 3.42 20.91 9.39
N CYS A 47 3.22 22.07 10.01
CA CYS A 47 2.05 22.37 10.82
C CYS A 47 0.79 22.46 9.93
N PRO A 48 -0.31 21.75 10.27
CA PRO A 48 -1.55 21.84 9.49
C PRO A 48 -2.14 23.26 9.47
N VAL A 49 -2.06 23.95 10.60
CA VAL A 49 -2.69 25.27 10.79
C VAL A 49 -1.74 26.39 10.38
N GLY A 50 -0.55 26.44 10.99
CA GLY A 50 0.42 27.50 10.78
C GLY A 50 1.24 27.37 9.49
N LYS A 51 1.21 26.21 8.82
CA LYS A 51 2.01 25.90 7.61
C LYS A 51 3.53 26.05 7.76
N GLU A 52 4.02 26.19 8.98
CA GLU A 52 5.44 26.25 9.32
C GLU A 52 6.00 24.84 9.57
N ALA A 53 7.32 24.69 9.44
CA ALA A 53 7.99 23.45 9.79
C ALA A 53 7.83 23.12 11.28
N ILE A 54 7.64 21.84 11.57
CA ILE A 54 7.61 21.32 12.94
C ILE A 54 9.04 21.20 13.47
N VAL A 55 9.24 21.69 14.69
CA VAL A 55 10.50 21.57 15.43
C VAL A 55 10.28 20.75 16.70
N ASP A 56 11.37 20.32 17.35
CA ASP A 56 11.28 19.52 18.58
C ASP A 56 10.63 20.30 19.73
N GLY A 57 9.89 19.59 20.59
CA GLY A 57 9.29 20.16 21.81
C GLY A 57 8.00 20.96 21.60
N VAL A 58 7.39 20.86 20.42
CA VAL A 58 6.11 21.52 20.13
C VAL A 58 4.89 20.70 20.57
N PRO A 59 3.70 21.31 20.71
CA PRO A 59 2.48 20.59 21.08
C PRO A 59 2.13 19.48 20.09
N THR A 60 1.57 18.39 20.62
CA THR A 60 1.06 17.27 19.81
C THR A 60 -0.38 16.92 20.16
N LEU A 61 -1.05 16.20 19.25
CA LEU A 61 -2.39 15.65 19.41
C LEU A 61 -2.42 14.26 18.79
N ASP A 62 -2.99 13.29 19.50
CA ASP A 62 -3.33 12.00 18.92
C ASP A 62 -4.69 12.10 18.21
N TYR A 63 -4.71 11.82 16.91
CA TYR A 63 -5.91 11.78 16.10
C TYR A 63 -5.99 10.44 15.35
N LYS A 64 -7.02 9.64 15.65
CA LYS A 64 -7.25 8.30 15.05
C LYS A 64 -6.03 7.35 15.09
N GLY A 65 -5.18 7.49 16.11
CA GLY A 65 -3.98 6.66 16.29
C GLY A 65 -2.70 7.24 15.68
N ASP A 66 -2.77 8.43 15.09
CA ASP A 66 -1.62 9.16 14.57
C ASP A 66 -1.30 10.37 15.45
N THR A 67 -0.03 10.53 15.79
CA THR A 67 0.45 11.72 16.50
C THR A 67 0.68 12.84 15.50
N ILE A 68 0.04 13.99 15.71
CA ILE A 68 0.16 15.20 14.89
C ILE A 68 0.86 16.27 15.71
N ALA A 69 1.89 16.91 15.16
CA ALA A 69 2.60 18.02 15.78
C ALA A 69 2.14 19.38 15.23
N PHE A 70 2.22 20.41 16.05
CA PHE A 70 1.77 21.76 15.72
C PHE A 70 2.83 22.80 16.04
N CYS A 71 3.04 23.80 15.18
CA CYS A 71 4.07 24.82 15.41
C CYS A 71 3.78 25.75 16.61
N CYS A 72 2.53 25.79 17.10
CA CYS A 72 2.11 26.74 18.12
C CYS A 72 1.11 26.15 19.14
N PRO A 73 1.10 26.60 20.41
CA PRO A 73 -0.02 26.36 21.32
C PRO A 73 -1.32 26.96 20.75
N GLY A 74 -2.39 26.17 20.72
CA GLY A 74 -3.69 26.57 20.16
C GLY A 74 -3.96 26.02 18.75
N CYS A 75 -2.90 25.80 17.96
CA CYS A 75 -2.99 25.17 16.64
C CYS A 75 -3.64 23.77 16.69
N ASN A 76 -3.52 23.04 17.80
CA ASN A 76 -4.18 21.75 18.01
C ASN A 76 -5.70 21.88 18.19
N SER A 77 -6.18 22.94 18.85
CA SER A 77 -7.61 23.23 18.98
C SER A 77 -8.19 23.62 17.64
N GLU A 78 -7.50 24.51 16.90
CA GLU A 78 -7.94 24.96 15.58
C GLU A 78 -7.98 23.81 14.57
N PHE A 79 -7.03 22.88 14.63
CA PHE A 79 -7.09 21.64 13.85
C PHE A 79 -8.30 20.76 14.20
N MET A 80 -8.72 20.74 15.47
CA MET A 80 -9.93 20.04 15.90
C MET A 80 -11.23 20.77 15.53
N ASP A 81 -11.16 22.06 15.20
CA ASP A 81 -12.28 22.84 14.70
C ASP A 81 -12.49 22.66 13.18
N TRP A 82 -11.52 22.09 12.46
CA TRP A 82 -11.71 21.68 11.06
C TRP A 82 -12.84 20.63 10.96
N ASP A 83 -13.38 20.41 9.77
CA ASP A 83 -14.24 19.24 9.57
C ASP A 83 -13.39 17.94 9.59
N GLU A 84 -14.06 16.81 9.82
CA GLU A 84 -13.37 15.52 9.93
C GLU A 84 -12.67 15.11 8.63
N THR A 85 -13.24 15.45 7.48
CA THR A 85 -12.67 15.14 6.16
C THR A 85 -11.36 15.89 5.94
N ALA A 86 -11.31 17.17 6.32
CA ALA A 86 -10.10 17.98 6.26
C ALA A 86 -8.99 17.42 7.16
N ARG A 87 -9.32 16.97 8.38
CA ARG A 87 -8.34 16.31 9.26
C ARG A 87 -7.85 14.98 8.70
N ASP A 88 -8.75 14.13 8.22
CA ASP A 88 -8.41 12.83 7.63
C ASP A 88 -7.51 12.99 6.40
N SER A 89 -7.83 13.98 5.55
CA SER A 89 -7.05 14.30 4.34
C SER A 89 -5.67 14.82 4.70
N PHE A 90 -5.56 15.71 5.70
CA PHE A 90 -4.27 16.19 6.18
C PHE A 90 -3.42 15.02 6.69
N VAL A 91 -3.95 14.13 7.51
CA VAL A 91 -3.19 12.99 8.05
C VAL A 91 -2.75 12.03 6.95
N ALA A 92 -3.62 11.76 5.98
CA ALA A 92 -3.27 10.93 4.83
C ALA A 92 -2.12 11.55 4.01
N ASN A 93 -2.20 12.86 3.71
CA ASN A 93 -1.16 13.57 2.95
C ASN A 93 0.14 13.72 3.74
N ALA A 94 0.05 13.97 5.04
CA ALA A 94 1.20 14.11 5.92
C ALA A 94 2.03 12.83 5.98
N LYS A 95 1.39 11.66 6.02
CA LYS A 95 2.05 10.34 5.94
C LYS A 95 2.78 10.10 4.62
N LEU A 96 2.41 10.83 3.57
CA LEU A 96 3.02 10.77 2.24
C LEU A 96 4.03 11.90 2.00
N GLY A 97 4.23 12.81 2.96
CA GLY A 97 5.14 13.96 2.81
C GLY A 97 4.61 15.08 1.91
N ILE A 98 3.29 15.17 1.72
CA ILE A 98 2.65 16.14 0.82
C ILE A 98 2.05 17.28 1.64
N TYR A 99 2.59 18.51 1.51
CA TYR A 99 2.23 19.64 2.39
C TYR A 99 1.85 20.93 1.64
N GLU A 100 1.91 20.95 0.30
CA GLU A 100 1.47 22.08 -0.51
C GLU A 100 0.32 21.65 -1.43
N VAL A 101 -0.89 22.12 -1.11
CA VAL A 101 -2.01 22.20 -2.05
C VAL A 101 -2.66 23.56 -1.86
N ASP A 102 -2.61 24.40 -2.90
CA ASP A 102 -3.38 25.65 -2.91
C ASP A 102 -4.86 25.36 -3.21
N ALA A 103 -5.74 26.31 -2.88
CA ALA A 103 -7.19 26.13 -3.06
C ALA A 103 -7.59 25.92 -4.52
N ALA A 104 -6.79 26.40 -5.49
CA ALA A 104 -7.00 26.15 -6.92
C ALA A 104 -6.66 24.68 -7.29
N THR A 105 -5.69 24.09 -6.61
CA THR A 105 -5.40 22.66 -6.69
C THR A 105 -6.53 21.84 -6.08
N ILE A 106 -7.16 22.31 -4.99
CA ILE A 106 -8.32 21.64 -4.38
C ILE A 106 -9.54 21.66 -5.31
N GLU A 107 -9.82 22.75 -6.01
CA GLU A 107 -10.91 22.82 -6.99
C GLU A 107 -10.65 21.88 -8.20
N SER A 108 -9.38 21.67 -8.55
CA SER A 108 -8.98 20.67 -9.55
C SER A 108 -8.96 19.22 -9.01
N ILE A 109 -8.89 19.03 -7.68
CA ILE A 109 -8.93 17.73 -7.00
C ILE A 109 -10.36 17.30 -6.67
N GLU A 110 -11.28 18.23 -6.37
CA GLU A 110 -12.71 17.92 -6.20
C GLU A 110 -13.39 17.50 -7.51
N LEU A 111 -12.78 17.81 -8.66
CA LEU A 111 -13.14 17.25 -9.96
C LEU A 111 -12.61 15.82 -10.18
N ILE A 112 -11.87 15.27 -9.23
CA ILE A 112 -11.39 13.88 -9.21
C ILE A 112 -12.16 13.15 -8.10
N GLU A 113 -13.40 12.76 -8.40
CA GLU A 113 -14.15 11.83 -7.58
C GLU A 113 -13.30 10.59 -7.27
N GLN A 114 -13.15 10.30 -5.97
CA GLN A 114 -12.57 9.08 -5.39
C GLN A 114 -11.05 8.95 -5.57
N PRO A 115 -10.32 8.36 -4.60
CA PRO A 115 -8.91 8.05 -4.80
C PRO A 115 -8.84 7.24 -6.09
N ALA A 116 -8.21 7.80 -7.13
CA ALA A 116 -8.13 7.18 -8.43
C ALA A 116 -7.70 5.74 -8.20
N VAL A 117 -8.61 4.80 -8.47
CA VAL A 117 -8.24 3.40 -8.51
C VAL A 117 -7.16 3.35 -9.57
N VAL A 118 -5.90 3.18 -9.15
CA VAL A 118 -4.77 3.11 -10.08
C VAL A 118 -5.03 1.88 -10.94
N THR A 119 -5.66 2.09 -12.10
CA THR A 119 -6.04 1.03 -13.01
C THR A 119 -4.78 0.53 -13.65
N VAL A 120 -4.33 -0.64 -13.23
CA VAL A 120 -3.14 -1.25 -13.83
C VAL A 120 -3.55 -1.89 -15.14
N ALA A 121 -2.86 -1.50 -16.21
CA ALA A 121 -3.11 -1.92 -17.57
C ALA A 121 -3.22 -3.45 -17.70
N TYR A 122 -3.91 -3.92 -18.73
CA TYR A 122 -3.97 -5.34 -19.04
C TYR A 122 -2.61 -5.84 -19.57
N PRO A 123 -1.96 -6.85 -18.95
CA PRO A 123 -0.58 -7.24 -19.23
C PRO A 123 -0.38 -8.05 -20.52
N PHE A 124 -1.42 -8.26 -21.33
CA PHE A 124 -1.34 -9.15 -22.50
C PHE A 124 -1.85 -8.51 -23.78
N ASN A 125 -1.28 -8.97 -24.89
CA ASN A 125 -1.69 -8.63 -26.26
C ASN A 125 -2.74 -9.59 -26.83
N THR A 126 -3.29 -10.50 -26.02
CA THR A 126 -4.33 -11.47 -26.42
C THR A 126 -5.56 -11.39 -25.52
N CYS A 127 -6.73 -11.59 -26.11
CA CYS A 127 -8.00 -11.61 -25.37
C CYS A 127 -8.04 -12.76 -24.34
N PRO A 128 -8.54 -12.53 -23.12
CA PRO A 128 -8.62 -13.58 -22.10
C PRO A 128 -9.63 -14.68 -22.44
N ILE A 129 -10.64 -14.39 -23.28
CA ILE A 129 -11.69 -15.35 -23.64
C ILE A 129 -11.36 -16.15 -24.90
N SER A 130 -10.99 -15.46 -25.98
CA SER A 130 -10.75 -16.13 -27.26
C SER A 130 -9.30 -16.57 -27.47
N GLY A 131 -8.36 -16.03 -26.69
CA GLY A 131 -6.92 -16.15 -26.95
C GLY A 131 -6.43 -15.39 -28.20
N GLY A 132 -7.33 -14.77 -28.97
CA GLY A 132 -7.01 -14.03 -30.18
C GLY A 132 -6.24 -12.74 -29.91
N LYS A 133 -5.40 -12.33 -30.86
CA LYS A 133 -4.60 -11.10 -30.78
C LYS A 133 -5.52 -9.87 -30.69
N LEU A 134 -5.26 -9.01 -29.72
CA LEU A 134 -5.92 -7.72 -29.55
C LEU A 134 -5.54 -6.78 -30.71
N GLY A 135 -6.50 -5.97 -31.18
CA GLY A 135 -6.35 -5.12 -32.37
C GLY A 135 -6.68 -5.81 -33.70
N GLY A 136 -6.79 -7.15 -33.73
CA GLY A 136 -7.15 -7.90 -34.95
C GLY A 136 -8.63 -7.78 -35.34
N MET A 137 -9.49 -7.33 -34.43
CA MET A 137 -10.94 -7.16 -34.61
C MET A 137 -11.37 -5.69 -34.42
N GLY A 138 -10.45 -4.75 -34.64
CA GLY A 138 -10.61 -3.33 -34.27
C GLY A 138 -10.06 -3.02 -32.89
N ASP A 139 -10.35 -1.82 -32.39
CA ASP A 139 -9.86 -1.36 -31.09
C ASP A 139 -10.35 -2.27 -29.96
N PRO A 140 -9.47 -2.72 -29.06
CA PRO A 140 -9.87 -3.57 -27.94
C PRO A 140 -10.89 -2.89 -27.05
N ILE A 141 -11.89 -3.65 -26.62
CA ILE A 141 -12.84 -3.18 -25.61
C ILE A 141 -12.16 -3.28 -24.25
N VAL A 142 -12.08 -2.16 -23.56
CA VAL A 142 -11.46 -2.04 -22.24
C VAL A 142 -12.55 -2.06 -21.17
N LYS A 143 -12.40 -2.92 -20.16
CA LYS A 143 -13.23 -2.93 -18.94
C LYS A 143 -12.33 -2.90 -17.72
N VAL A 144 -12.85 -2.36 -16.63
CA VAL A 144 -12.18 -2.34 -15.34
C VAL A 144 -13.01 -3.12 -14.33
N TYR A 145 -12.37 -4.06 -13.63
CA TYR A 145 -12.97 -4.86 -12.57
C TYR A 145 -12.04 -4.86 -11.38
N ASP A 146 -12.50 -4.40 -10.21
CA ASP A 146 -11.72 -4.36 -8.98
C ASP A 146 -10.31 -3.73 -9.16
N GLY A 147 -10.23 -2.64 -9.94
CA GLY A 147 -8.97 -1.93 -10.24
C GLY A 147 -8.05 -2.61 -11.26
N ARG A 148 -8.52 -3.68 -11.90
CA ARG A 148 -7.82 -4.38 -12.97
C ARG A 148 -8.41 -4.01 -14.31
N GLU A 149 -7.56 -3.51 -15.20
CA GLU A 149 -7.93 -3.40 -16.60
C GLU A 149 -7.92 -4.79 -17.27
N VAL A 150 -8.97 -5.07 -18.06
CA VAL A 150 -9.08 -6.26 -18.91
C VAL A 150 -9.47 -5.81 -20.32
N LYS A 151 -8.74 -6.30 -21.33
CA LYS A 151 -9.00 -5.99 -22.74
C LYS A 151 -9.59 -7.17 -23.49
N PHE A 152 -10.62 -6.91 -24.28
CA PHE A 152 -11.33 -7.90 -25.08
C PHE A 152 -11.19 -7.59 -26.57
N CYS A 153 -11.13 -8.62 -27.41
CA CYS A 153 -11.06 -8.42 -28.86
C CYS A 153 -12.41 -8.00 -29.47
N CYS A 154 -13.54 -8.32 -28.83
CA CYS A 154 -14.87 -7.98 -29.34
C CYS A 154 -15.94 -7.97 -28.23
N GLN A 155 -17.09 -7.37 -28.53
CA GLN A 155 -18.19 -7.17 -27.57
C GLN A 155 -18.75 -8.48 -27.02
N MET A 156 -18.71 -9.56 -27.81
CA MET A 156 -19.21 -10.87 -27.42
C MET A 156 -18.34 -11.55 -26.36
N CYS A 157 -17.07 -11.17 -26.21
CA CYS A 157 -16.19 -11.74 -25.19
C CYS A 157 -16.52 -11.22 -23.78
N VAL A 158 -17.07 -10.00 -23.66
CA VAL A 158 -17.42 -9.39 -22.36
C VAL A 158 -18.45 -10.22 -21.59
N PRO A 159 -19.64 -10.55 -22.14
CA PRO A 159 -20.62 -11.37 -21.41
C PRO A 159 -20.12 -12.79 -21.13
N THR A 160 -19.24 -13.35 -21.97
CA THR A 160 -18.60 -14.65 -21.68
C THR A 160 -17.68 -14.57 -20.46
N PHE A 161 -16.91 -13.50 -20.34
CA PHE A 161 -16.05 -13.22 -19.19
C PHE A 161 -16.85 -13.00 -17.90
N GLU A 162 -17.91 -12.18 -17.97
CA GLU A 162 -18.73 -11.81 -16.82
C GLU A 162 -19.63 -12.96 -16.31
N LYS A 163 -19.84 -14.00 -17.13
CA LYS A 163 -20.62 -15.19 -16.75
C LYS A 163 -20.05 -15.90 -15.52
N ASP A 164 -18.73 -15.96 -15.40
CA ASP A 164 -18.02 -16.47 -14.22
C ASP A 164 -16.71 -15.69 -14.04
N LEU A 165 -16.81 -14.57 -13.32
CA LEU A 165 -15.65 -13.73 -13.02
C LEU A 165 -14.58 -14.49 -12.23
N ARG A 166 -14.97 -15.42 -11.35
CA ARG A 166 -14.01 -16.16 -10.52
C ARG A 166 -13.15 -17.07 -11.40
N ALA A 167 -13.78 -17.85 -12.28
CA ALA A 167 -13.06 -18.70 -13.22
C ALA A 167 -12.21 -17.86 -14.20
N SER A 168 -12.78 -16.79 -14.73
CA SER A 168 -12.08 -15.94 -15.72
C SER A 168 -10.86 -15.24 -15.12
N PHE A 169 -10.94 -14.72 -13.90
CA PHE A 169 -9.79 -14.13 -13.23
C PHE A 169 -8.74 -15.18 -12.84
N LYS A 170 -9.16 -16.40 -12.47
CA LYS A 170 -8.21 -17.48 -12.21
C LYS A 170 -7.33 -17.78 -13.43
N GLU A 171 -7.90 -17.80 -14.63
CA GLU A 171 -7.14 -18.02 -15.87
C GLU A 171 -6.19 -16.85 -16.19
N ILE A 172 -6.66 -15.61 -16.02
CA ILE A 172 -5.80 -14.43 -16.18
C ILE A 172 -4.66 -14.45 -15.15
N ASP A 173 -4.94 -14.76 -13.90
CA ASP A 173 -3.97 -14.77 -12.82
C ASP A 173 -2.88 -15.82 -13.06
N GLN A 174 -3.25 -17.01 -13.53
CA GLN A 174 -2.29 -18.04 -13.92
C GLN A 174 -1.34 -17.56 -15.03
N ARG A 175 -1.85 -16.83 -16.02
CA ARG A 175 -1.02 -16.23 -17.08
C ARG A 175 -0.11 -15.14 -16.52
N ILE A 176 -0.60 -14.33 -15.59
CA ILE A 176 0.17 -13.26 -14.94
C ILE A 176 1.30 -13.85 -14.11
N ILE A 177 1.01 -14.89 -13.32
CA ILE A 177 2.00 -15.62 -12.55
C ILE A 177 3.07 -16.18 -13.50
N ALA A 178 2.67 -16.88 -14.57
CA ALA A 178 3.64 -17.43 -15.52
C ALA A 178 4.53 -16.36 -16.18
N ALA A 179 3.98 -15.17 -16.46
CA ALA A 179 4.72 -14.08 -17.09
C ALA A 179 5.65 -13.32 -16.12
N GLN A 180 5.23 -13.13 -14.86
CA GLN A 180 5.95 -12.27 -13.90
C GLN A 180 6.86 -13.05 -12.94
N LEU A 181 6.55 -14.32 -12.65
CA LEU A 181 7.30 -15.15 -11.71
C LEU A 181 8.80 -15.28 -12.07
N PRO A 182 9.20 -15.44 -13.35
CA PRO A 182 10.63 -15.51 -13.71
C PRO A 182 11.46 -14.26 -13.36
N PHE A 183 10.79 -13.13 -13.14
CA PHE A 183 11.42 -11.84 -12.84
C PHE A 183 11.08 -11.34 -11.43
N TYR A 184 10.55 -12.22 -10.56
CA TYR A 184 10.14 -11.82 -9.23
C TYR A 184 11.38 -11.63 -8.31
N PRO A 185 11.55 -10.46 -7.68
CA PRO A 185 12.83 -10.12 -7.06
C PRO A 185 13.00 -10.61 -5.61
N ALA A 186 11.90 -10.92 -4.92
CA ALA A 186 11.93 -11.16 -3.48
C ALA A 186 12.00 -12.65 -3.13
N THR A 187 12.86 -12.99 -2.18
CA THR A 187 12.95 -14.32 -1.54
C THR A 187 12.31 -14.37 -0.15
N THR A 188 11.83 -13.21 0.33
CA THR A 188 11.08 -13.05 1.58
C THR A 188 9.67 -12.53 1.31
N CYS A 189 8.76 -12.85 2.21
CA CYS A 189 7.38 -12.38 2.19
C CYS A 189 7.36 -10.87 2.24
N LEU A 190 6.71 -10.22 1.27
CA LEU A 190 6.69 -8.76 1.17
C LEU A 190 6.14 -8.05 2.41
N VAL A 191 5.31 -8.76 3.19
CA VAL A 191 4.61 -8.25 4.37
C VAL A 191 5.27 -8.64 5.70
N SER A 192 5.69 -9.89 5.87
CA SER A 192 6.26 -10.39 7.13
C SER A 192 7.78 -10.48 7.14
N ASP A 193 8.43 -10.34 5.99
CA ASP A 193 9.87 -10.56 5.78
C ASP A 193 10.37 -11.98 6.10
N GLU A 194 9.45 -12.91 6.37
CA GLU A 194 9.75 -14.34 6.53
C GLU A 194 10.22 -14.95 5.19
N PRO A 195 11.15 -15.92 5.20
CA PRO A 195 11.56 -16.61 3.99
C PRO A 195 10.38 -17.25 3.26
N ILE A 196 10.32 -17.06 1.93
CA ILE A 196 9.34 -17.70 1.03
C ILE A 196 10.02 -18.45 -0.12
N ALA A 197 11.35 -18.51 -0.10
CA ALA A 197 12.18 -19.27 -1.00
C ALA A 197 13.37 -19.83 -0.21
N GLY A 198 13.83 -21.03 -0.60
CA GLY A 198 14.90 -21.77 0.10
C GLY A 198 14.44 -23.15 0.54
N GLU A 199 15.37 -23.96 1.06
CA GLU A 199 15.13 -25.37 1.41
C GLU A 199 14.11 -25.54 2.55
N ASP A 200 14.05 -24.58 3.48
CA ASP A 200 13.18 -24.62 4.66
C ASP A 200 11.93 -23.72 4.54
N ALA A 201 11.66 -23.16 3.35
CA ALA A 201 10.52 -22.30 3.12
C ALA A 201 9.32 -23.06 2.55
N ASP A 202 8.13 -22.83 3.11
CA ASP A 202 6.88 -23.28 2.50
C ASP A 202 6.69 -22.62 1.12
N GLU A 203 5.93 -23.29 0.24
CA GLU A 203 5.61 -22.73 -1.08
C GLU A 203 4.86 -21.39 -0.92
N PRO A 204 5.34 -20.30 -1.56
CA PRO A 204 4.69 -19.01 -1.45
C PRO A 204 3.29 -19.03 -2.06
N ILE A 205 2.40 -18.25 -1.45
CA ILE A 205 1.14 -17.90 -2.09
C ILE A 205 1.40 -16.84 -3.16
N ASN A 206 1.27 -17.24 -4.42
CA ASN A 206 1.20 -16.34 -5.55
C ASN A 206 -0.15 -15.60 -5.53
N PHE A 207 -0.13 -14.31 -5.22
CA PHE A 207 -1.30 -13.44 -5.19
C PHE A 207 -1.19 -12.34 -6.25
N VAL A 208 -2.20 -12.22 -7.11
CA VAL A 208 -2.26 -11.15 -8.11
C VAL A 208 -3.09 -9.99 -7.57
N TYR A 209 -2.45 -8.85 -7.33
CA TYR A 209 -3.08 -7.59 -6.93
C TYR A 209 -2.99 -6.58 -8.08
N ASN A 210 -4.13 -6.11 -8.61
CA ASN A 210 -4.17 -5.15 -9.73
C ASN A 210 -3.22 -5.53 -10.89
N ASN A 211 -3.34 -6.76 -11.43
CA ASN A 211 -2.46 -7.28 -12.49
C ASN A 211 -0.96 -7.35 -12.15
N ARG A 212 -0.57 -7.23 -10.87
CA ARG A 212 0.80 -7.39 -10.37
C ARG A 212 0.89 -8.63 -9.47
N LEU A 213 1.83 -9.50 -9.78
CA LEU A 213 2.19 -10.64 -8.93
C LEU A 213 2.87 -10.16 -7.64
N VAL A 214 2.42 -10.71 -6.53
CA VAL A 214 3.03 -10.60 -5.21
C VAL A 214 3.10 -11.99 -4.58
N GLN A 215 4.22 -12.35 -4.00
CA GLN A 215 4.39 -13.59 -3.23
C GLN A 215 4.32 -13.31 -1.72
N LEU A 216 3.52 -14.12 -1.02
CA LEU A 216 3.23 -13.96 0.40
C LEU A 216 3.23 -15.32 1.09
N CYS A 217 3.63 -15.38 2.37
CA CYS A 217 3.63 -16.64 3.12
C CYS A 217 2.24 -17.11 3.56
N CYS A 218 1.27 -16.21 3.75
CA CYS A 218 -0.03 -16.58 4.33
C CYS A 218 -1.20 -15.64 3.98
N LYS A 219 -2.44 -16.10 4.28
CA LYS A 219 -3.68 -15.34 4.05
C LYS A 219 -3.77 -14.05 4.88
N VAL A 220 -3.13 -14.01 6.06
CA VAL A 220 -3.06 -12.79 6.88
C VAL A 220 -2.24 -11.72 6.17
N CYS A 221 -1.14 -12.11 5.52
CA CYS A 221 -0.32 -11.21 4.71
C CYS A 221 -1.09 -10.66 3.50
N ILE A 222 -1.94 -11.47 2.83
CA ILE A 222 -2.85 -10.96 1.78
C ILE A 222 -3.76 -9.86 2.35
N SER A 223 -4.31 -10.08 3.54
CA SER A 223 -5.21 -9.13 4.18
C SER A 223 -4.51 -7.82 4.56
N LYS A 224 -3.27 -7.90 5.04
CA LYS A 224 -2.42 -6.73 5.30
C LYS A 224 -2.06 -5.99 4.01
N LEU A 225 -1.69 -6.71 2.96
CA LEU A 225 -1.42 -6.12 1.65
C LEU A 225 -2.62 -5.32 1.13
N LYS A 226 -3.82 -5.90 1.18
CA LYS A 226 -5.05 -5.21 0.75
C LYS A 226 -5.36 -3.95 1.55
N LYS A 227 -4.92 -3.85 2.81
CA LYS A 227 -5.11 -2.66 3.66
C LYS A 227 -4.12 -1.54 3.38
N ASN A 228 -2.91 -1.85 2.91
CA ASN A 228 -1.91 -0.86 2.55
C ASN A 228 -1.16 -1.24 1.26
N PRO A 229 -1.86 -1.34 0.13
CA PRO A 229 -1.27 -1.87 -1.10
C PRO A 229 -0.14 -0.98 -1.61
N SER A 230 -0.29 0.34 -1.54
CA SER A 230 0.72 1.30 -2.04
C SER A 230 2.09 1.07 -1.41
N ALA A 231 2.17 0.94 -0.07
CA ALA A 231 3.45 0.74 0.61
C ALA A 231 4.14 -0.57 0.21
N TYR A 232 3.38 -1.67 0.10
CA TYR A 232 3.96 -2.96 -0.29
C TYR A 232 4.34 -3.00 -1.77
N ILE A 233 3.53 -2.42 -2.66
CA ILE A 233 3.87 -2.33 -4.09
C ILE A 233 5.11 -1.46 -4.28
N ALA A 234 5.23 -0.32 -3.59
CA ALA A 234 6.44 0.51 -3.63
C ALA A 234 7.69 -0.25 -3.14
N LYS A 235 7.58 -1.01 -2.03
CA LYS A 235 8.64 -1.90 -1.55
C LYS A 235 9.02 -2.93 -2.61
N LEU A 236 8.04 -3.56 -3.26
CA LEU A 236 8.31 -4.56 -4.31
C LEU A 236 8.95 -3.93 -5.55
N ASP A 237 8.55 -2.72 -5.94
CA ASP A 237 9.12 -2.02 -7.08
C ASP A 237 10.57 -1.60 -6.82
N GLN A 238 10.91 -1.23 -5.58
CA GLN A 238 12.29 -0.98 -5.18
C GLN A 238 13.16 -2.25 -5.34
N LEU A 239 12.65 -3.41 -4.92
CA LEU A 239 13.36 -4.69 -5.12
C LEU A 239 13.54 -5.04 -6.61
N VAL A 240 12.53 -4.72 -7.45
CA VAL A 240 12.66 -4.88 -8.91
C VAL A 240 13.74 -3.96 -9.47
N ILE A 241 13.77 -2.69 -9.04
CA ILE A 241 14.76 -1.71 -9.47
C ILE A 241 16.17 -2.19 -9.12
N GLU A 242 16.38 -2.65 -7.90
CA GLU A 242 17.66 -3.16 -7.40
C GLU A 242 18.12 -4.37 -8.23
N GLN A 243 17.27 -5.38 -8.38
CA GLN A 243 17.61 -6.60 -9.11
C GLN A 243 17.83 -6.35 -10.62
N GLN A 244 16.96 -5.58 -11.27
CA GLN A 244 16.98 -5.44 -12.73
C GLN A 244 17.90 -4.30 -13.20
N SER A 245 18.32 -3.40 -12.32
CA SER A 245 19.25 -2.31 -12.71
C SER A 245 20.64 -2.82 -13.06
N GLU A 246 21.14 -3.82 -12.36
CA GLU A 246 22.50 -4.36 -12.53
C GLU A 246 22.68 -4.98 -13.92
N HIS A 247 21.62 -5.60 -14.46
CA HIS A 247 21.65 -6.32 -15.74
C HIS A 247 20.65 -5.72 -16.75
N TYR A 248 20.43 -4.41 -16.69
CA TYR A 248 19.50 -3.75 -17.58
C TYR A 248 19.92 -3.91 -19.06
N PRO A 249 19.04 -4.40 -19.95
CA PRO A 249 19.48 -4.87 -21.26
C PRO A 249 19.68 -3.76 -22.30
N LEU A 250 19.11 -2.57 -22.11
CA LEU A 250 19.15 -1.47 -23.08
C LEU A 250 20.14 -0.37 -22.68
N ASN A 251 20.80 0.22 -23.68
CA ASN A 251 21.63 1.42 -23.52
C ASN A 251 20.92 2.71 -23.97
N THR A 252 19.74 2.57 -24.57
CA THR A 252 18.94 3.68 -25.10
C THR A 252 17.53 3.65 -24.51
N CYS A 253 16.91 4.82 -24.42
CA CYS A 253 15.51 4.98 -24.02
C CYS A 253 14.62 4.12 -24.93
N PRO A 254 13.78 3.24 -24.38
CA PRO A 254 13.03 2.30 -25.20
C PRO A 254 11.96 3.00 -26.06
N ILE A 255 11.55 4.22 -25.69
CA ILE A 255 10.59 5.05 -26.43
C ILE A 255 11.29 5.96 -27.45
N SER A 256 12.19 6.85 -27.02
CA SER A 256 12.79 7.85 -27.91
C SER A 256 14.00 7.34 -28.70
N GLY A 257 14.67 6.28 -28.23
CA GLY A 257 15.93 5.80 -28.81
C GLY A 257 17.17 6.60 -28.41
N GLU A 258 17.02 7.70 -27.67
CA GLU A 258 18.14 8.50 -27.16
C GLU A 258 18.97 7.72 -26.14
N PRO A 259 20.30 7.97 -26.01
CA PRO A 259 21.13 7.30 -25.02
C PRO A 259 20.63 7.51 -23.58
N LEU A 260 20.59 6.44 -22.78
CA LEU A 260 20.36 6.58 -21.34
C LEU A 260 21.55 7.29 -20.71
N GLY A 261 21.30 8.24 -19.79
CA GLY A 261 22.34 9.10 -19.21
C GLY A 261 22.58 10.42 -19.95
N SER A 262 22.09 10.57 -21.19
CA SER A 262 22.28 11.81 -21.98
C SER A 262 21.57 13.04 -21.42
N MET A 263 20.55 12.83 -20.58
CA MET A 263 19.71 13.86 -19.98
C MET A 263 19.77 13.81 -18.44
N GLY A 264 20.89 13.31 -17.89
CA GLY A 264 21.06 13.04 -16.46
C GLY A 264 20.74 11.58 -16.10
N ASP A 265 20.59 11.31 -14.82
CA ASP A 265 20.31 9.95 -14.33
C ASP A 265 18.99 9.41 -14.92
N PRO A 266 18.97 8.19 -15.46
CA PRO A 266 17.77 7.62 -16.06
C PRO A 266 16.61 7.54 -15.05
N ILE A 267 15.44 8.00 -15.48
CA ILE A 267 14.22 7.83 -14.69
C ILE A 267 13.81 6.37 -14.76
N GLN A 268 13.56 5.79 -13.59
CA GLN A 268 13.25 4.37 -13.44
C GLN A 268 11.79 4.20 -13.07
N VAL A 269 11.06 3.42 -13.85
CA VAL A 269 9.66 3.09 -13.61
C VAL A 269 9.52 1.59 -13.64
N VAL A 270 8.81 1.02 -12.67
CA VAL A 270 8.44 -0.39 -12.70
C VAL A 270 7.02 -0.55 -13.19
N HIS A 271 6.84 -1.41 -14.19
CA HIS A 271 5.53 -1.75 -14.72
C HIS A 271 5.37 -3.27 -14.68
N GLN A 272 4.42 -3.77 -13.89
CA GLN A 272 4.05 -5.19 -13.87
C GLN A 272 5.25 -6.14 -13.65
N GLY A 273 6.17 -5.76 -12.76
CA GLY A 273 7.37 -6.55 -12.44
C GLY A 273 8.59 -6.26 -13.32
N ARG A 274 8.50 -5.27 -14.22
CA ARG A 274 9.55 -4.97 -15.20
C ARG A 274 10.05 -3.55 -15.05
N LEU A 275 11.38 -3.42 -14.94
CA LEU A 275 12.05 -2.13 -14.92
C LEU A 275 12.09 -1.52 -16.31
N VAL A 276 11.72 -0.25 -16.41
CA VAL A 276 11.84 0.59 -17.60
C VAL A 276 12.67 1.81 -17.24
N LYS A 277 13.76 2.05 -17.99
CA LYS A 277 14.60 3.23 -17.83
C LYS A 277 14.32 4.20 -18.97
N PHE A 278 14.02 5.45 -18.64
CA PHE A 278 13.84 6.55 -19.58
C PHE A 278 15.01 7.53 -19.47
N CYS A 279 15.36 8.17 -20.58
CA CYS A 279 16.34 9.26 -20.53
C CYS A 279 15.77 10.50 -19.80
N CYS A 280 14.46 10.76 -19.90
CA CYS A 280 13.75 11.85 -19.22
C CYS A 280 12.25 11.52 -19.06
N SER A 281 11.50 12.40 -18.40
CA SER A 281 10.08 12.16 -18.06
C SER A 281 9.13 12.26 -19.27
N MET A 282 9.54 12.87 -20.38
CA MET A 282 8.65 13.12 -21.54
C MET A 282 8.09 11.85 -22.19
N CYS A 283 8.79 10.71 -22.03
CA CYS A 283 8.36 9.43 -22.61
C CYS A 283 7.39 8.64 -21.71
N ILE A 284 7.24 9.01 -20.44
CA ILE A 284 6.41 8.29 -19.47
C ILE A 284 4.93 8.29 -19.90
N PRO A 285 4.30 9.42 -20.29
CA PRO A 285 2.89 9.40 -20.71
C PRO A 285 2.64 8.51 -21.94
N GLN A 286 3.59 8.47 -22.88
CA GLN A 286 3.50 7.60 -24.05
C GLN A 286 3.60 6.12 -23.64
N PHE A 287 4.50 5.81 -22.72
CA PHE A 287 4.64 4.47 -22.16
C PHE A 287 3.37 4.02 -21.43
N GLU A 288 2.82 4.85 -20.54
CA GLU A 288 1.61 4.53 -19.78
C GLU A 288 0.40 4.26 -20.68
N LYS A 289 0.29 4.97 -21.81
CA LYS A 289 -0.77 4.76 -22.80
C LYS A 289 -0.67 3.41 -23.52
N ASN A 290 0.55 2.91 -23.77
CA ASN A 290 0.77 1.64 -24.44
C ASN A 290 2.09 0.98 -24.01
N PRO A 291 2.10 0.32 -22.83
CA PRO A 291 3.34 -0.18 -22.24
C PRO A 291 3.87 -1.43 -22.94
N LEU A 292 2.99 -2.29 -23.49
CA LEU A 292 3.35 -3.64 -23.97
C LEU A 292 4.49 -3.67 -25.00
N PRO A 293 4.52 -2.83 -26.06
CA PRO A 293 5.63 -2.86 -27.02
C PRO A 293 6.98 -2.52 -26.38
N THR A 294 6.97 -1.66 -25.36
CA THR A 294 8.17 -1.29 -24.60
C THR A 294 8.64 -2.47 -23.75
N ILE A 295 7.72 -3.16 -23.08
CA ILE A 295 8.03 -4.35 -22.28
C ILE A 295 8.58 -5.48 -23.18
N GLU A 296 7.93 -5.75 -24.32
CA GLU A 296 8.39 -6.74 -25.31
C GLU A 296 9.80 -6.43 -25.82
N LYS A 297 10.11 -5.15 -26.07
CA LYS A 297 11.46 -4.71 -26.49
C LYS A 297 12.51 -4.97 -25.40
N ILE A 298 12.18 -4.71 -24.13
CA ILE A 298 13.10 -4.96 -23.01
C ILE A 298 13.30 -6.48 -22.83
N ASP A 299 12.23 -7.28 -22.91
CA ASP A 299 12.31 -8.74 -22.85
C ASP A 299 13.18 -9.34 -23.94
N ALA A 300 12.95 -8.93 -25.18
CA ALA A 300 13.75 -9.41 -26.30
C ALA A 300 15.24 -9.11 -26.10
N ALA A 301 15.56 -7.90 -25.62
CA ALA A 301 16.94 -7.51 -25.35
C ALA A 301 17.55 -8.25 -24.15
N TRP A 302 16.76 -8.52 -23.10
CA TRP A 302 17.20 -9.31 -21.95
C TRP A 302 17.49 -10.76 -22.36
N LYS A 303 16.55 -11.37 -23.09
CA LYS A 303 16.67 -12.73 -23.61
C LYS A 303 17.90 -12.90 -24.49
N ALA A 304 18.16 -11.94 -25.39
CA ALA A 304 19.35 -11.96 -26.26
C ALA A 304 20.68 -11.92 -25.49
N LYS A 305 20.70 -11.44 -24.24
CA LYS A 305 21.90 -11.38 -23.40
C LYS A 305 22.07 -12.59 -22.45
N HIS A 306 21.01 -13.34 -22.17
CA HIS A 306 21.02 -14.41 -21.15
C HIS A 306 20.79 -15.81 -21.74
N ASP A 307 20.12 -15.92 -22.90
CA ASP A 307 19.88 -17.19 -23.58
C ASP A 307 20.83 -17.40 -24.79
N GLY A 308 21.71 -16.43 -25.05
CA GLY A 308 22.61 -16.37 -26.21
C GLY A 308 24.02 -16.90 -25.96
#